data_AF-A0A354UCT0-F1
#
_entry.id   AF-A0A354UCT0-F1
#
_cell.length_a   1.000
_cell.length_b   1.000
_cell.length_c   1.000
_cell.angle_alpha   90.00
_cell.angle_beta   90.00
_cell.angle_gamma   90.00
#
_symmetry.space_group_name_H-M   'P 1'
#
loop_
_entity.id
_entity.type
_entity.pdbx_description
1 polymer ?
#
loop_
_entity_poly.entity_id
_entity_poly.type
_entity_poly.pdbx_seq_one_letter_code
_entity_poly.pdbx_strand_id
1 'polypeptide(L)'
;MLNVMVLFGSKSVEHDISIITGVLSVNTLDGIFNIIPVYISKNGEWLTDKRFKSLYFFKKGNFSKCKKITFLCGSNIMYEVKRGKLKNPVKIDCALNCTHGVNGEDGMISSLCQSYNVPLASPDAFCSSFAMDKERTKIVLKGLGIKSLPYVSLTKKEFLDKVDLNQKIKPLNFPIIVKPASLGSS
;
A
#
# COMPACT_ATOMS: atom_id res chain seq x y z
N MET A 1 16.12 -12.59 -18.26
CA MET A 1 16.15 -11.48 -17.29
C MET A 1 14.83 -11.50 -16.55
N LEU A 2 14.83 -11.35 -15.21
CA LEU A 2 13.62 -11.46 -14.39
C LEU A 2 12.65 -10.31 -14.67
N ASN A 3 11.36 -10.62 -14.73
CA ASN A 3 10.28 -9.65 -14.84
C ASN A 3 9.88 -9.17 -13.44
N VAL A 4 10.30 -7.96 -13.06
CA VAL A 4 10.06 -7.39 -11.74
C VAL A 4 8.99 -6.31 -11.84
N MET A 5 7.87 -6.53 -11.17
CA MET A 5 6.78 -5.56 -11.09
C MET A 5 7.07 -4.55 -9.98
N VAL A 6 7.01 -3.25 -10.27
CA VAL A 6 7.12 -2.20 -9.23
C VAL A 6 5.74 -1.58 -9.04
N LEU A 7 5.15 -1.77 -7.85
CA LEU A 7 3.81 -1.31 -7.51
C LEU A 7 3.87 0.03 -6.77
N PHE A 8 3.14 1.04 -7.24
CA PHE A 8 3.09 2.37 -6.61
C PHE A 8 1.78 3.11 -6.91
N GLY A 9 1.57 4.27 -6.32
CA GLY A 9 0.26 4.95 -6.24
C GLY A 9 -0.57 4.43 -5.06
N SER A 10 -1.74 3.85 -5.38
CA SER A 10 -2.80 3.31 -4.50
C SER A 10 -3.85 4.32 -4.03
N LYS A 11 -5.00 3.85 -3.54
CA LYS A 11 -6.05 4.70 -2.99
C LYS A 11 -5.69 5.14 -1.56
N SER A 12 -4.72 6.04 -1.46
CA SER A 12 -4.14 6.52 -0.20
C SER A 12 -4.01 8.04 -0.20
N VAL A 13 -3.97 8.65 0.99
CA VAL A 13 -3.59 10.06 1.15
C VAL A 13 -2.11 10.30 0.82
N GLU A 14 -1.31 9.23 0.86
CA GLU A 14 0.12 9.23 0.54
C GLU A 14 0.40 8.84 -0.92
N HIS A 15 -0.63 8.89 -1.77
CA HIS A 15 -0.55 8.50 -3.20
C HIS A 15 0.58 9.18 -3.96
N ASP A 16 0.78 10.48 -3.73
CA ASP A 16 1.79 11.25 -4.47
C ASP A 16 3.21 10.92 -4.00
N ILE A 17 3.41 10.65 -2.69
CA ILE A 17 4.69 10.17 -2.14
C ILE A 17 5.02 8.79 -2.72
N SER A 18 4.02 7.91 -2.79
CA SER A 18 4.12 6.59 -3.41
C SER A 18 4.55 6.66 -4.88
N ILE A 19 4.05 7.63 -5.66
CA ILE A 19 4.53 7.87 -7.03
C ILE A 19 6.02 8.22 -7.05
N ILE A 20 6.50 9.06 -6.12
CA ILE A 20 7.91 9.43 -6.04
C ILE A 20 8.77 8.19 -5.78
N THR A 21 8.41 7.39 -4.77
CA THR A 21 9.10 6.13 -4.43
C THR A 21 9.09 5.16 -5.61
N GLY A 22 7.93 4.96 -6.24
CA GLY A 22 7.79 4.06 -7.39
C GLY A 22 8.65 4.46 -8.58
N VAL A 23 8.62 5.75 -8.96
CA VAL A 23 9.43 6.25 -10.09
C VAL A 23 10.93 6.14 -9.77
N LEU A 24 11.34 6.45 -8.54
CA LEU A 24 12.73 6.26 -8.10
C LEU A 24 13.14 4.79 -8.25
N SER A 25 12.37 3.86 -7.68
CA SER A 25 12.64 2.42 -7.74
C SER A 25 12.71 1.89 -9.17
N VAL A 26 11.80 2.34 -10.05
CA VAL A 26 11.80 1.94 -11.46
C VAL A 26 13.08 2.38 -12.16
N ASN A 27 13.58 3.59 -11.91
CA ASN A 27 14.81 4.09 -12.54
C ASN A 27 16.06 3.42 -11.95
N THR A 28 16.10 3.20 -10.63
CA THR A 28 17.24 2.55 -9.96
C THR A 28 17.43 1.11 -10.41
N LEU A 29 16.35 0.39 -10.69
CA LEU A 29 16.40 -1.01 -11.11
C LEU A 29 16.44 -1.20 -12.63
N ASP A 30 16.40 -0.10 -13.41
CA ASP A 30 16.43 -0.14 -14.86
C ASP A 30 17.78 -0.71 -15.36
N GLY A 31 17.72 -1.59 -16.36
CA GLY A 31 18.91 -2.28 -16.88
C GLY A 31 19.42 -3.44 -16.01
N ILE A 32 19.00 -3.55 -14.75
CA ILE A 32 19.29 -4.71 -13.87
C ILE A 32 18.25 -5.82 -14.09
N PHE A 33 16.98 -5.43 -14.20
CA PHE A 33 15.85 -6.32 -14.41
C PHE A 33 14.95 -5.82 -15.54
N ASN A 34 14.03 -6.67 -16.00
CA ASN A 34 12.94 -6.21 -16.85
C ASN A 34 11.84 -5.60 -15.98
N ILE A 35 11.93 -4.29 -15.73
CA ILE A 35 11.00 -3.57 -14.86
C ILE A 35 9.66 -3.34 -15.54
N ILE A 36 8.60 -3.75 -14.86
CA ILE A 36 7.21 -3.52 -15.25
C ILE A 36 6.62 -2.53 -14.23
N PRO A 37 6.61 -1.23 -14.53
CA PRO A 37 6.02 -0.25 -13.64
C PRO A 37 4.50 -0.40 -13.63
N VAL A 38 3.92 -0.61 -12.46
CA VAL A 38 2.48 -0.73 -12.27
C VAL A 38 2.01 0.36 -11.31
N TYR A 39 1.29 1.32 -11.87
CA TYR A 39 0.66 2.42 -11.14
C TYR A 39 -0.77 2.05 -10.79
N ILE A 40 -1.12 2.16 -9.51
CA ILE A 40 -2.48 1.99 -9.00
C ILE A 40 -3.09 3.38 -8.85
N SER A 41 -4.11 3.69 -9.63
CA SER A 41 -4.75 5.01 -9.63
C SER A 41 -5.52 5.30 -8.34
N LYS A 42 -5.93 6.56 -8.13
CA LYS A 42 -6.80 6.95 -7.00
C LYS A 42 -8.17 6.24 -7.01
N ASN A 43 -8.58 5.73 -8.16
CA ASN A 43 -9.80 4.93 -8.32
C ASN A 43 -9.55 3.41 -8.16
N GLY A 44 -8.31 3.00 -7.91
CA GLY A 44 -7.93 1.59 -7.74
C GLY A 44 -7.65 0.85 -9.05
N GLU A 45 -7.59 1.54 -10.20
CA GLU A 45 -7.26 0.90 -11.47
C GLU A 45 -5.75 0.67 -11.59
N TRP A 46 -5.34 -0.52 -12.04
CA TRP A 46 -3.95 -0.87 -12.24
C TRP A 46 -3.56 -0.59 -13.69
N LEU A 47 -2.56 0.27 -13.87
CA LEU A 47 -2.08 0.75 -15.16
C LEU A 47 -0.60 0.43 -15.32
N THR A 48 -0.15 0.18 -16.55
CA THR A 48 1.27 0.10 -16.90
C THR A 48 1.60 0.92 -18.14
N ASP A 49 2.77 1.55 -18.14
CA ASP A 49 3.29 2.32 -19.27
C ASP A 49 4.81 2.51 -19.14
N LYS A 50 5.54 2.49 -20.26
CA LYS A 50 6.99 2.77 -20.27
C LYS A 50 7.33 4.19 -19.79
N ARG A 51 6.37 5.13 -19.89
CA ARG A 51 6.52 6.52 -19.45
C ARG A 51 6.51 6.68 -17.93
N PHE A 52 6.19 5.63 -17.17
CA PHE A 52 6.21 5.61 -15.70
C PHE A 52 7.63 5.59 -15.10
N LYS A 53 8.60 6.17 -15.82
CA LYS A 53 9.95 6.49 -15.38
C LYS A 53 10.12 7.99 -15.06
N SER A 54 9.11 8.81 -15.36
CA SER A 54 9.20 10.27 -15.23
C SER A 54 8.10 10.83 -14.34
N LEU A 55 8.49 11.57 -13.30
CA LEU A 55 7.56 12.32 -12.46
C LEU A 55 6.76 13.37 -13.26
N TYR A 56 7.33 13.89 -14.35
CA TYR A 56 6.65 14.84 -15.22
C TYR A 56 5.39 14.26 -15.86
N PHE A 57 5.38 12.96 -16.15
CA PHE A 57 4.20 12.28 -16.67
C PHE A 57 3.03 12.36 -15.68
N PHE A 58 3.30 12.10 -14.40
CA PHE A 58 2.29 12.12 -13.34
C PHE A 58 1.77 13.52 -13.03
N LYS A 59 2.58 14.57 -13.23
CA LYS A 59 2.12 15.96 -13.14
C LYS A 59 1.10 16.32 -14.23
N LYS A 60 1.21 15.74 -15.44
CA LYS A 60 0.30 16.01 -16.57
C LYS A 60 -0.96 15.13 -16.58
N GLY A 61 -0.90 13.94 -15.99
CA GLY A 61 -2.09 13.13 -15.68
C GLY A 61 -2.86 12.52 -16.86
N ASN A 62 -2.28 12.44 -18.07
CA ASN A 62 -3.00 11.81 -19.19
C ASN A 62 -2.80 10.28 -19.24
N PHE A 63 -3.67 9.56 -18.52
CA PHE A 63 -3.66 8.11 -18.42
C PHE A 63 -4.48 7.39 -19.51
N SER A 64 -5.16 8.11 -20.41
CA SER A 64 -6.07 7.52 -21.42
C SER A 64 -5.40 6.52 -22.36
N LYS A 65 -4.09 6.70 -22.60
CA LYS A 65 -3.27 5.83 -23.47
C LYS A 65 -2.52 4.74 -22.69
N CYS A 66 -2.61 4.74 -21.36
CA CYS A 66 -1.96 3.72 -20.54
C CYS A 66 -2.72 2.40 -20.64
N LYS A 67 -1.98 1.30 -20.45
CA LYS A 67 -2.55 -0.05 -20.53
C LYS A 67 -3.14 -0.40 -19.18
N LYS A 68 -4.43 -0.74 -19.14
CA LYS A 68 -5.05 -1.36 -17.96
C LYS A 68 -4.55 -2.79 -17.84
N ILE A 69 -4.23 -3.23 -16.64
CA ILE A 69 -3.77 -4.59 -16.38
C ILE A 69 -4.59 -5.29 -15.32
N THR A 70 -4.55 -6.62 -15.32
CA THR A 70 -5.17 -7.47 -14.32
C THR A 70 -4.42 -8.80 -14.20
N PHE A 71 -4.73 -9.55 -13.15
CA PHE A 71 -4.26 -10.91 -12.92
C PHE A 71 -5.45 -11.85 -12.76
N LEU A 72 -5.21 -13.14 -12.95
CA LEU A 72 -6.13 -14.19 -12.56
C LEU A 72 -5.63 -14.81 -11.25
N CYS A 73 -6.52 -15.06 -10.28
CA CYS A 73 -6.14 -15.72 -9.03
C CYS A 73 -5.47 -17.08 -9.32
N GLY A 74 -4.46 -17.42 -8.53
CA GLY A 74 -3.62 -18.62 -8.71
C GLY A 74 -2.59 -18.51 -9.84
N SER A 75 -2.47 -17.35 -10.51
CA SER A 75 -1.56 -17.16 -11.63
C SER A 75 -0.68 -15.92 -11.45
N ASN A 76 0.62 -16.08 -11.66
CA ASN A 76 1.59 -14.97 -11.71
C ASN A 76 1.69 -14.32 -13.09
N ILE A 77 0.69 -14.52 -13.95
CA ILE A 77 0.60 -13.91 -15.27
C ILE A 77 -0.23 -12.63 -15.20
N MET A 78 0.39 -11.52 -15.56
CA MET A 78 -0.25 -10.24 -15.79
C MET A 78 -0.82 -10.20 -17.22
N TYR A 79 -2.02 -9.66 -17.37
CA TYR A 79 -2.66 -9.45 -18.67
C TYR A 79 -2.99 -7.98 -18.88
N GLU A 80 -2.85 -7.51 -20.11
CA GLU A 80 -3.44 -6.25 -20.54
C GLU A 80 -4.94 -6.43 -20.82
N VAL A 81 -5.76 -5.51 -20.31
CA VAL A 81 -7.21 -5.48 -20.56
C VAL A 81 -7.50 -4.51 -21.70
N LYS A 82 -7.94 -5.03 -22.85
CA LYS A 82 -8.28 -4.21 -24.02
C LYS A 82 -9.64 -4.61 -24.57
N ARG A 83 -10.61 -3.68 -24.55
CA ARG A 83 -12.00 -3.89 -25.00
C ARG A 83 -12.63 -5.14 -24.36
N GLY A 84 -12.45 -5.31 -23.05
CA GLY A 84 -12.98 -6.45 -22.28
C GLY A 84 -12.27 -7.79 -22.48
N LYS A 85 -11.19 -7.85 -23.27
CA LYS A 85 -10.41 -9.07 -23.50
C LYS A 85 -9.05 -8.99 -22.84
N LEU A 86 -8.59 -10.11 -22.29
CA LEU A 86 -7.24 -10.29 -21.79
C LEU A 86 -6.27 -10.53 -22.94
N LYS A 87 -5.17 -9.79 -22.97
CA LYS A 87 -4.14 -9.81 -24.03
C LYS A 87 -2.75 -9.73 -23.42
N ASN A 88 -1.74 -10.03 -24.22
CA ASN A 88 -0.33 -9.83 -23.89
C ASN A 88 0.04 -10.41 -22.52
N PRO A 89 -0.08 -11.74 -22.32
CA PRO A 89 0.31 -12.36 -21.06
C PRO A 89 1.79 -12.12 -20.78
N VAL A 90 2.09 -11.64 -19.58
CA VAL A 90 3.46 -11.44 -19.10
C VAL A 90 3.59 -12.09 -17.73
N LYS A 91 4.52 -13.05 -17.62
CA LYS A 91 4.84 -13.66 -16.32
C LYS A 91 5.56 -12.63 -15.44
N ILE A 92 5.12 -12.48 -14.20
CA ILE A 92 5.78 -11.68 -13.17
C ILE A 92 6.56 -12.62 -12.25
N ASP A 93 7.88 -12.47 -12.20
CA ASP A 93 8.73 -13.33 -11.39
C ASP A 93 8.75 -12.88 -9.92
N CYS A 94 8.69 -11.56 -9.67
CA CYS A 94 8.47 -10.99 -8.36
C CYS A 94 7.96 -9.55 -8.44
N ALA A 95 7.54 -9.00 -7.32
CA ALA A 95 7.08 -7.63 -7.18
C ALA A 95 7.79 -6.89 -6.03
N LEU A 96 7.90 -5.57 -6.18
CA LEU A 96 8.36 -4.65 -5.16
C LEU A 96 7.19 -3.73 -4.78
N ASN A 97 6.86 -3.69 -3.48
CA ASN A 97 5.85 -2.77 -2.96
C ASN A 97 6.48 -1.40 -2.69
N CYS A 98 6.13 -0.40 -3.50
CA CYS A 98 6.49 1.01 -3.30
C CYS A 98 5.25 1.86 -2.97
N THR A 99 4.16 1.23 -2.53
CA THR A 99 2.97 1.94 -2.06
C THR A 99 3.13 2.44 -0.63
N HIS A 100 2.37 3.49 -0.27
CA HIS A 100 2.38 4.07 1.07
C HIS A 100 0.97 4.23 1.64
N GLY A 101 0.85 4.02 2.95
CA GLY A 101 -0.41 4.19 3.67
C GLY A 101 -1.43 3.09 3.42
N VAL A 102 -2.71 3.45 3.61
CA VAL A 102 -3.86 2.53 3.49
C VAL A 102 -3.96 2.00 2.06
N ASN A 103 -4.37 0.73 1.92
CA ASN A 103 -4.38 -0.07 0.70
C ASN A 103 -3.00 -0.41 0.12
N GLY A 104 -1.92 -0.03 0.80
CA GLY A 104 -0.54 -0.29 0.39
C GLY A 104 0.26 -1.06 1.44
N GLU A 105 0.32 -0.50 2.65
CA GLU A 105 1.09 -0.99 3.79
C GLU A 105 0.25 -1.78 4.81
N ASP A 106 -1.08 -1.78 4.64
CA ASP A 106 -2.06 -2.44 5.52
C ASP A 106 -2.30 -3.92 5.19
N GLY A 107 -1.54 -4.48 4.24
CA GLY A 107 -1.58 -5.89 3.87
C GLY A 107 -2.46 -6.19 2.66
N MET A 108 -3.15 -5.20 2.10
CA MET A 108 -3.95 -5.37 0.88
C MET A 108 -3.09 -5.82 -0.31
N ILE A 109 -1.97 -5.13 -0.59
CA ILE A 109 -1.06 -5.48 -1.68
C ILE A 109 -0.45 -6.88 -1.45
N SER A 110 -0.03 -7.18 -0.22
CA SER A 110 0.50 -8.50 0.14
C SER A 110 -0.52 -9.61 -0.12
N SER A 111 -1.79 -9.41 0.27
CA SER A 111 -2.86 -10.38 0.04
C SER A 111 -3.15 -10.58 -1.45
N LEU A 112 -3.16 -9.50 -2.24
CA LEU A 112 -3.36 -9.57 -3.68
C LEU A 112 -2.23 -10.33 -4.37
N CYS A 113 -0.97 -10.00 -4.06
CA CYS A 113 0.18 -10.70 -4.63
C CYS A 113 0.21 -12.18 -4.25
N GLN A 114 -0.13 -12.53 -3.00
CA GLN A 114 -0.29 -13.93 -2.59
C GLN A 114 -1.39 -14.64 -3.40
N SER A 115 -2.55 -14.01 -3.57
CA SER A 115 -3.64 -14.54 -4.41
C SER A 115 -3.21 -14.77 -5.87
N TYR A 116 -2.32 -13.93 -6.40
CA TYR A 116 -1.77 -14.05 -7.74
C TYR A 116 -0.49 -14.90 -7.82
N ASN A 117 -0.08 -15.62 -6.77
CA ASN A 117 1.19 -16.38 -6.76
C ASN A 117 2.42 -15.54 -7.17
N VAL A 118 2.41 -14.23 -6.88
CA VAL A 118 3.53 -13.31 -7.16
C VAL A 118 4.33 -13.11 -5.87
N PRO A 119 5.61 -13.54 -5.81
CA PRO A 119 6.50 -13.21 -4.70
C PRO A 119 6.61 -11.69 -4.53
N LEU A 120 6.47 -11.18 -3.31
CA LEU A 120 6.46 -9.75 -3.03
C LEU A 120 7.52 -9.37 -1.99
N ALA A 121 8.32 -8.36 -2.31
CA ALA A 121 9.19 -7.70 -1.34
C ALA A 121 8.37 -6.73 -0.48
N SER A 122 7.71 -7.28 0.55
CA SER A 122 6.90 -6.61 1.57
C SER A 122 6.63 -7.59 2.71
N PRO A 123 6.31 -7.14 3.93
CA PRO A 123 5.74 -8.02 4.95
C PRO A 123 4.46 -8.71 4.44
N ASP A 124 4.12 -9.85 5.04
CA ASP A 124 2.88 -10.56 4.70
C ASP A 124 1.63 -9.76 5.13
N ALA A 125 0.46 -10.23 4.68
CA ALA A 125 -0.81 -9.57 4.93
C ALA A 125 -1.08 -9.36 6.44
N PHE A 126 -0.80 -10.37 7.25
CA PHE A 126 -1.05 -10.32 8.69
C PHE A 126 -0.15 -9.28 9.36
N CYS A 127 1.15 -9.36 9.14
CA CYS A 127 2.15 -8.44 9.69
C CYS A 127 1.87 -6.99 9.29
N SER A 128 1.61 -6.75 8.01
CA SER A 128 1.23 -5.44 7.50
C SER A 128 -0.04 -4.91 8.18
N SER A 129 -1.08 -5.73 8.30
CA SER A 129 -2.38 -5.29 8.85
C SER A 129 -2.31 -4.82 10.30
N PHE A 130 -1.62 -5.56 11.18
CA PHE A 130 -1.54 -5.14 12.59
C PHE A 130 -0.47 -4.07 12.81
N ALA A 131 0.61 -4.05 12.02
CA ALA A 131 1.64 -3.01 12.09
C ALA A 131 1.09 -1.63 11.67
N MET A 132 0.16 -1.60 10.72
CA MET A 132 -0.52 -0.36 10.30
C MET A 132 -1.46 0.19 11.39
N ASP A 133 -2.05 -0.68 12.19
CA ASP A 133 -2.94 -0.30 13.30
C ASP A 133 -2.15 -0.15 14.61
N LYS A 134 -2.01 1.10 15.07
CA LYS A 134 -1.23 1.43 16.28
C LYS A 134 -1.80 0.82 17.55
N GLU A 135 -3.11 0.61 17.64
CA GLU A 135 -3.72 -0.06 18.80
C GLU A 135 -3.38 -1.55 18.77
N ARG A 136 -3.58 -2.22 17.63
CA ARG A 136 -3.25 -3.65 17.48
C ARG A 136 -1.77 -3.91 17.69
N THR A 137 -0.90 -3.06 17.13
CA THR A 137 0.55 -3.10 17.38
C THR A 137 0.84 -3.05 18.89
N LYS A 138 0.23 -2.11 19.63
CA LYS A 138 0.45 -1.98 21.07
C LYS A 138 -0.05 -3.18 21.87
N ILE A 139 -1.14 -3.82 21.44
CA ILE A 139 -1.63 -5.07 22.04
C ILE A 139 -0.58 -6.18 21.89
N VAL A 140 -0.05 -6.36 20.68
CA VAL A 140 1.00 -7.37 20.40
C VAL A 140 2.26 -7.09 21.21
N LEU A 141 2.76 -5.85 21.19
CA LEU A 141 3.95 -5.44 21.96
C LEU A 141 3.76 -5.72 23.47
N LYS A 142 2.60 -5.40 24.02
CA LYS A 142 2.27 -5.68 25.42
C LYS A 142 2.31 -7.19 25.72
N GLY A 143 1.73 -8.01 24.83
CA GLY A 143 1.76 -9.48 24.96
C GLY A 143 3.19 -10.06 24.94
N LEU A 144 4.10 -9.42 24.21
CA LEU A 144 5.52 -9.78 24.15
C LEU A 144 6.36 -9.18 25.30
N GLY A 145 5.76 -8.44 26.23
CA GLY A 145 6.48 -7.74 27.29
C GLY A 145 7.31 -6.53 26.81
N ILE A 146 7.10 -6.08 25.57
CA ILE A 146 7.76 -4.89 25.02
C ILE A 146 7.05 -3.64 25.53
N LYS A 147 7.80 -2.79 26.23
CA LYS A 147 7.27 -1.54 26.78
C LYS A 147 6.86 -0.58 25.66
N SER A 148 5.66 -0.01 25.78
CA SER A 148 5.20 1.09 24.94
C SER A 148 4.48 2.14 25.79
N LEU A 149 4.38 3.39 25.30
CA LEU A 149 3.71 4.46 26.05
C LEU A 149 2.25 4.11 26.38
N PRO A 150 1.74 4.51 27.57
CA PRO A 150 0.32 4.45 27.89
C PRO A 150 -0.52 5.09 26.79
N TYR A 151 -1.69 4.51 26.52
CA TYR A 151 -2.61 5.02 25.50
C TYR A 151 -4.04 4.69 25.88
N VAL A 152 -4.96 5.42 25.25
CA VAL A 152 -6.39 5.09 25.23
C VAL A 152 -6.85 5.15 23.77
N SER A 153 -7.71 4.24 23.36
CA SER A 153 -8.36 4.27 22.04
C SER A 153 -9.73 4.90 22.15
N LEU A 154 -10.16 5.61 21.11
CA LEU A 154 -11.50 6.15 21.02
C LEU A 154 -12.08 5.74 19.67
N THR A 155 -13.13 4.94 19.69
CA THR A 155 -13.85 4.54 18.49
C THR A 155 -14.88 5.59 18.10
N LYS A 156 -15.28 5.59 16.82
CA LYS A 156 -16.39 6.45 16.35
C LYS A 156 -17.67 6.22 17.14
N LYS A 157 -17.96 4.96 17.49
CA LYS A 157 -19.14 4.62 18.29
C LYS A 157 -19.08 5.26 19.67
N GLU A 158 -17.98 5.08 20.40
CA GLU A 158 -17.81 5.69 21.73
C GLU A 158 -17.89 7.22 21.70
N PHE A 159 -17.37 7.84 20.64
CA PHE A 159 -17.50 9.28 20.45
C PHE A 159 -18.96 9.72 20.23
N LEU A 160 -19.70 9.00 19.38
CA LEU A 160 -21.13 9.27 19.12
C LEU A 160 -22.01 9.00 20.34
N ASP A 161 -21.67 7.98 21.11
CA ASP A 161 -22.32 7.60 22.37
C ASP A 161 -21.94 8.56 23.53
N LYS A 162 -21.11 9.58 23.26
CA LYS A 162 -20.68 10.61 24.22
C LYS A 162 -20.07 10.04 25.51
N VAL A 163 -19.22 9.02 25.37
CA VAL A 163 -18.43 8.47 26.50
C VAL A 163 -17.66 9.60 27.19
N ASP A 164 -17.61 9.59 28.52
CA ASP A 164 -16.87 10.58 29.31
C ASP A 164 -15.36 10.47 29.01
N LEU A 165 -14.89 11.40 28.16
CA LEU A 165 -13.49 11.47 27.75
C LEU A 165 -12.58 11.84 28.92
N ASN A 166 -13.03 12.63 29.90
CA ASN A 166 -12.21 13.00 31.05
C ASN A 166 -11.90 11.78 31.90
N GLN A 167 -12.90 10.93 32.14
CA GLN A 167 -12.69 9.66 32.82
C GLN A 167 -11.79 8.73 31.99
N LYS A 168 -12.00 8.68 30.68
CA LYS A 168 -11.24 7.79 29.78
C LYS A 168 -9.76 8.15 29.72
N ILE A 169 -9.41 9.44 29.65
CA ILE A 169 -8.00 9.90 29.57
C ILE A 169 -7.31 9.99 30.94
N LYS A 170 -8.02 9.78 32.06
CA LYS A 170 -7.46 9.82 33.42
C LYS A 170 -6.14 9.03 33.62
N PRO A 171 -5.90 7.89 32.93
CA PRO A 171 -4.61 7.19 33.02
C PRO A 171 -3.43 7.89 32.32
N LEU A 172 -3.67 8.98 31.58
CA LEU A 172 -2.68 9.70 30.79
C LEU A 172 -2.32 11.03 31.45
N ASN A 173 -1.05 11.43 31.30
CA ASN A 173 -0.57 12.74 31.73
C ASN A 173 -0.51 13.69 30.53
N PHE A 174 -0.76 14.98 30.78
CA PHE A 174 -0.56 16.02 29.77
C PHE A 174 0.92 16.40 29.61
N PRO A 175 1.37 16.79 28.41
CA PRO A 175 0.59 16.88 27.17
C PRO A 175 0.30 15.51 26.54
N ILE A 176 -0.85 15.39 25.86
CA ILE A 176 -1.27 14.18 25.14
C ILE A 176 -1.19 14.39 23.61
N ILE A 177 -0.87 13.32 22.88
CA ILE A 177 -0.88 13.31 21.40
C ILE A 177 -2.10 12.52 20.93
N VAL A 178 -2.94 13.18 20.13
CA VAL A 178 -4.07 12.54 19.45
C VAL A 178 -3.66 12.19 18.03
N LYS A 179 -3.86 10.94 17.62
CA LYS A 179 -3.55 10.48 16.26
C LYS A 179 -4.51 9.37 15.81
N PRO A 180 -4.78 9.25 14.50
CA PRO A 180 -5.52 8.12 13.96
C PRO A 180 -4.78 6.80 14.21
N ALA A 181 -5.53 5.74 14.52
CA ALA A 181 -4.96 4.41 14.73
C ALA A 181 -4.26 3.88 13.46
N SER A 182 -4.88 4.08 12.29
CA SER A 182 -4.54 3.42 11.03
C SER A 182 -4.08 4.37 9.91
N LEU A 183 -3.53 5.54 10.22
CA LEU A 183 -2.91 6.46 9.24
C LEU A 183 -1.48 6.86 9.64
N GLY A 184 -0.63 7.14 8.66
CA GLY A 184 0.75 7.57 8.84
C GLY A 184 1.03 8.99 8.34
N SER A 185 2.32 9.35 8.34
CA SER A 185 2.89 10.53 7.66
C SER A 185 2.32 11.89 8.08
N SER A 186 2.57 12.24 9.34
CA SER A 186 2.24 13.53 9.97
C SER A 186 3.51 14.31 10.31
#